data_AF-J0L8P0-F1
#
_entry.id   AF-J0L8P0-F1
#
_cell.length_a   1.000
_cell.length_b   1.000
_cell.length_c   1.000
_cell.angle_alpha   90.00
_cell.angle_beta   90.00
_cell.angle_gamma   90.00
#
_symmetry.space_group_name_H-M   'P 1'
#
loop_
_entity.id
_entity.type
_entity.pdbx_description
1 polymer ?
#
loop_
_entity_poly.entity_id
_entity_poly.type
_entity_poly.pdbx_seq_one_letter_code
_entity_poly.pdbx_strand_id
1 'polypeptide(L)'
;MPIDPVLRTPVTPTRRPLRDIDPALVTPTRQGNALRAALAGTAVSFLIAPAKVTAAQVLSTLQPPVLQSPPLIEQPVWALTEGPATSSMSRTELEHHAEALSQSLALSRKHLLSQDEINVSYAAQLVLQNVYLGHITEALYGKENKELVARSFFPKGHGRLLTDAQFVALLEAESAEKEAEEADKARRVSKHEQRKAQKLANEQLWQEWCKQHQHDLDVWKREYKQAREDGVLVKNIRKHPARPKRSDLPPLPTIDSDEDTAEEEEENQD
;
A
#
# COMPACT_ATOMS: atom_id res chain seq x y z
N MET A 1 -28.02 34.95 -47.40
CA MET A 1 -28.44 34.12 -46.26
C MET A 1 -27.60 34.54 -45.06
N PRO A 2 -28.14 35.35 -44.13
CA PRO A 2 -27.41 35.76 -42.93
C PRO A 2 -27.51 34.66 -41.86
N ILE A 3 -26.39 34.37 -41.19
CA ILE A 3 -26.27 33.38 -40.12
C ILE A 3 -26.23 34.16 -38.81
N ASP A 4 -27.28 34.05 -37.99
CA ASP A 4 -27.33 34.66 -36.67
C ASP A 4 -26.50 33.85 -35.65
N PRO A 5 -25.69 34.50 -34.79
CA PRO A 5 -24.92 33.82 -33.76
C PRO A 5 -25.79 33.52 -32.52
N VAL A 6 -26.02 32.24 -32.27
CA VAL A 6 -26.68 31.76 -31.05
C VAL A 6 -25.75 31.93 -29.84
N LEU A 7 -26.03 32.92 -29.01
CA LEU A 7 -25.42 33.10 -27.69
C LEU A 7 -25.83 31.93 -26.78
N ARG A 8 -24.93 30.96 -26.61
CA ARG A 8 -25.06 29.90 -25.59
C ARG A 8 -24.59 30.45 -24.26
N THR A 9 -25.52 30.69 -23.34
CA THR A 9 -25.18 30.94 -21.94
C THR A 9 -24.65 29.66 -21.30
N PRO A 10 -23.59 29.72 -20.47
CA PRO A 10 -23.06 28.55 -19.79
C PRO A 10 -24.06 28.08 -18.74
N VAL A 11 -24.59 26.87 -18.93
CA VAL A 11 -25.41 26.18 -17.92
C VAL A 11 -24.47 25.61 -16.87
N THR A 12 -24.53 26.16 -15.66
CA THR A 12 -23.77 25.66 -14.51
C THR A 12 -24.26 24.25 -14.16
N PRO A 13 -23.37 23.23 -14.12
CA PRO A 13 -23.79 21.86 -13.84
C PRO A 13 -24.37 21.77 -12.41
N THR A 14 -25.67 21.51 -12.34
CA THR A 14 -26.37 21.29 -11.07
C THR A 14 -26.05 19.88 -10.58
N ARG A 15 -25.21 19.75 -9.54
CA ARG A 15 -24.91 18.45 -8.93
C ARG A 15 -26.20 17.86 -8.36
N ARG A 16 -26.57 16.67 -8.84
CA ARG A 16 -27.72 15.92 -8.31
C ARG A 16 -27.47 15.56 -6.84
N PRO A 17 -28.43 15.79 -5.94
CA PRO A 17 -28.30 15.32 -4.55
C PRO A 17 -28.28 13.78 -4.56
N LEU A 18 -27.23 13.18 -3.99
CA LEU A 18 -27.18 11.75 -3.72
C LEU A 18 -28.25 11.45 -2.64
N ARG A 19 -29.39 10.89 -3.04
CA ARG A 19 -30.51 10.64 -2.12
C ARG A 19 -30.62 9.22 -1.58
N ASP A 20 -29.83 8.25 -2.07
CA ASP A 20 -29.94 6.86 -1.61
C ASP A 20 -28.54 6.24 -1.42
N ILE A 21 -27.89 6.54 -0.30
CA ILE A 21 -26.71 5.77 0.13
C ILE A 21 -27.03 5.14 1.48
N ASP A 22 -26.87 3.83 1.55
CA ASP A 22 -26.99 3.06 2.79
C ASP A 22 -25.99 3.60 3.84
N PRO A 23 -26.46 4.10 4.99
CA PRO A 23 -25.61 4.69 6.02
C PRO A 23 -24.57 3.71 6.58
N ALA A 24 -24.79 2.39 6.48
CA ALA A 24 -23.87 1.37 6.97
C ALA A 24 -22.61 1.22 6.09
N LEU A 25 -22.67 1.64 4.82
CA LEU A 25 -21.57 1.50 3.84
C LEU A 25 -20.68 2.74 3.73
N VAL A 26 -20.96 3.80 4.50
CA VAL A 26 -20.26 5.07 4.38
C VAL A 26 -19.17 5.15 5.46
N THR A 27 -17.91 5.10 5.02
CA THR A 27 -16.76 5.34 5.91
C THR A 27 -16.89 6.73 6.58
N PRO A 28 -16.38 6.92 7.81
CA PRO A 28 -16.47 8.21 8.52
C PRO A 28 -15.96 9.38 7.68
N THR A 29 -14.90 9.17 6.89
CA THR A 29 -14.35 10.17 5.97
C THR A 29 -15.35 10.57 4.89
N ARG A 30 -16.09 9.61 4.34
CA ARG A 30 -17.10 9.85 3.30
C ARG A 30 -18.34 10.53 3.89
N GLN A 31 -18.73 10.22 5.12
CA GLN A 31 -19.78 10.95 5.85
C GLN A 31 -19.35 12.41 6.10
N GLY A 32 -18.10 12.64 6.52
CA GLY A 32 -17.54 13.98 6.71
C GLY A 32 -17.51 14.79 5.41
N ASN A 33 -17.13 14.18 4.29
CA ASN A 33 -17.14 14.83 2.98
C ASN A 33 -18.56 15.12 2.47
N ALA A 34 -19.51 14.22 2.68
CA ALA A 34 -20.92 14.45 2.35
C ALA A 34 -21.51 15.61 3.19
N LEU A 35 -21.19 15.67 4.49
CA LEU A 35 -21.62 16.74 5.37
C LEU A 35 -20.98 18.09 4.97
N ARG A 36 -19.67 18.12 4.67
CA ARG A 36 -19.01 19.32 4.11
C ARG A 36 -19.66 19.78 2.81
N ALA A 37 -19.96 18.85 1.89
CA ALA A 37 -20.60 19.17 0.62
C ALA A 37 -22.03 19.72 0.82
N ALA A 38 -22.78 19.17 1.78
CA ALA A 38 -24.11 19.66 2.13
C ALA A 38 -24.05 21.07 2.75
N LEU A 39 -23.10 21.34 3.65
CA LEU A 39 -22.94 22.65 4.28
C LEU A 39 -22.38 23.71 3.32
N ALA A 40 -21.56 23.35 2.34
CA ALA A 40 -21.02 24.29 1.35
C ALA A 40 -22.11 25.00 0.52
N GLY A 41 -23.33 24.45 0.45
CA GLY A 41 -24.48 25.08 -0.20
C GLY A 41 -25.26 26.07 0.69
N THR A 42 -24.88 26.25 1.95
CA THR A 42 -25.55 27.17 2.88
C THR A 42 -24.82 28.51 2.93
N ALA A 43 -25.54 29.61 3.17
CA ALA A 43 -24.96 30.96 3.24
C ALA A 43 -24.16 31.23 4.53
N VAL A 44 -23.85 30.19 5.31
CA VAL A 44 -23.22 30.27 6.62
C VAL A 44 -21.92 29.47 6.59
N SER A 45 -20.85 30.03 7.14
CA SER A 45 -19.58 29.34 7.30
C SER A 45 -19.62 28.42 8.52
N PHE A 46 -19.26 27.16 8.32
CA PHE A 46 -19.15 26.16 9.39
C PHE A 46 -17.71 25.66 9.51
N LEU A 47 -17.18 25.67 10.73
CA LEU A 47 -15.93 24.98 11.04
C LEU A 47 -16.23 23.53 11.39
N ILE A 48 -16.07 22.63 10.42
CA ILE A 48 -16.13 21.19 10.65
C ILE A 48 -14.69 20.70 10.89
N ALA A 49 -14.25 20.73 12.14
CA ALA A 49 -13.05 19.99 12.51
C ALA A 49 -13.38 18.48 12.48
N PRO A 50 -12.55 17.64 11.84
CA PRO A 50 -12.70 16.20 12.04
C PRO A 50 -12.58 15.93 13.54
N ALA A 51 -13.55 15.21 14.11
CA ALA A 51 -13.46 14.81 15.51
C ALA A 51 -12.12 14.09 15.68
N LYS A 52 -11.25 14.62 16.56
CA LYS A 52 -10.00 13.95 16.88
C LYS A 52 -10.38 12.59 17.45
N VAL A 53 -9.99 11.54 16.74
CA VAL A 53 -10.16 10.17 17.24
C VAL A 53 -9.38 10.10 18.54
N THR A 54 -10.09 10.13 19.66
CA THR A 54 -9.45 10.07 20.97
C THR A 54 -9.00 8.64 21.23
N ALA A 55 -7.94 8.46 22.02
CA ALA A 55 -7.48 7.11 22.41
C ALA A 55 -8.64 6.28 23.02
N ALA A 56 -9.56 6.92 23.74
CA ALA A 56 -10.77 6.29 24.26
C ALA A 56 -11.70 5.77 23.15
N GLN A 57 -11.85 6.53 22.06
CA GLN A 57 -12.61 6.07 20.89
C GLN A 57 -11.90 4.91 20.19
N VAL A 58 -10.58 4.97 20.00
CA VAL A 58 -9.81 3.84 19.44
C VAL A 58 -10.05 2.58 20.25
N LEU A 59 -9.94 2.66 21.58
CA LEU A 59 -10.19 1.54 22.49
C LEU A 59 -11.62 0.99 22.37
N SER A 60 -12.63 1.85 22.16
CA SER A 60 -14.01 1.42 21.93
C SER A 60 -14.28 0.87 20.52
N THR A 61 -13.44 1.24 19.54
CA THR A 61 -13.58 0.81 18.13
C THR A 61 -12.85 -0.50 17.86
N LEU A 62 -11.91 -0.89 18.74
CA LEU A 62 -11.30 -2.21 18.69
C LEU A 62 -12.42 -3.24 18.82
N GLN A 63 -12.58 -4.05 17.78
CA GLN A 63 -13.54 -5.13 17.79
C GLN A 63 -13.23 -6.02 19.01
N PRO A 64 -14.23 -6.30 19.87
CA PRO A 64 -14.01 -7.15 21.03
C PRO A 64 -13.45 -8.50 20.58
N PRO A 65 -12.52 -9.09 21.36
CA PRO A 65 -11.96 -10.40 21.02
C PRO A 65 -13.11 -11.39 20.79
N VAL A 66 -13.04 -12.13 19.69
CA VAL A 66 -14.06 -13.14 19.38
C VAL A 66 -13.83 -14.31 20.31
N LEU A 67 -14.60 -14.35 21.40
CA LEU A 67 -14.61 -15.45 22.34
C LEU A 67 -15.25 -16.66 21.67
N GLN A 68 -14.43 -17.64 21.28
CA GLN A 68 -14.95 -18.90 20.78
C GLN A 68 -15.67 -19.62 21.90
N SER A 69 -16.95 -19.94 21.69
CA SER A 69 -17.67 -20.81 22.60
C SER A 69 -17.04 -22.21 22.55
N PRO A 70 -16.82 -22.85 23.70
CA PRO A 70 -16.35 -24.24 23.72
C PRO A 70 -17.28 -25.13 22.89
N PRO A 71 -16.74 -26.13 22.17
CA PRO A 71 -17.56 -27.11 21.48
C PRO A 71 -18.48 -27.82 22.48
N LEU A 72 -19.70 -28.16 22.06
CA LEU A 72 -20.62 -28.95 22.86
C LEU A 72 -20.09 -30.40 22.98
N ILE A 73 -19.25 -30.65 23.96
CA ILE A 73 -18.77 -31.97 24.34
C ILE A 73 -19.52 -32.41 25.59
N GLU A 74 -19.97 -33.67 25.63
CA GLU A 74 -20.59 -34.27 26.81
C GLU A 74 -19.69 -34.13 28.05
N GLN A 75 -20.29 -33.82 29.20
CA GLN A 75 -19.52 -33.62 30.42
C GLN A 75 -19.04 -34.97 30.99
N PRO A 76 -17.76 -35.09 31.41
CA PRO A 76 -17.28 -36.30 32.05
C PRO A 76 -18.00 -36.52 33.39
N VAL A 77 -18.37 -37.77 33.66
CA VAL A 77 -19.06 -38.15 34.90
C VAL A 77 -18.04 -38.25 36.04
N TRP A 78 -17.80 -37.14 36.72
CA TRP A 78 -16.87 -37.08 37.87
C TRP A 78 -17.34 -37.87 39.09
N ALA A 79 -18.65 -38.14 39.21
CA ALA A 79 -19.18 -38.97 40.30
C ALA A 79 -18.56 -40.38 40.33
N LEU A 80 -18.02 -40.87 39.21
CA LEU A 80 -17.37 -42.19 39.15
C LEU A 80 -16.08 -42.26 39.98
N THR A 81 -15.41 -41.13 40.25
CA THR A 81 -14.19 -41.10 41.07
C THR A 81 -14.47 -41.08 42.57
N GLU A 82 -15.67 -40.71 42.98
CA GLU A 82 -16.11 -40.65 44.38
C GLU A 82 -16.85 -41.92 44.83
N GLY A 83 -16.87 -42.95 43.98
CA GLY A 83 -17.60 -44.19 44.22
C GLY A 83 -17.14 -44.95 45.48
N PRO A 84 -17.98 -45.89 45.97
CA PRO A 84 -17.67 -46.71 47.14
C PRO A 84 -16.39 -47.52 46.93
N ALA A 85 -15.71 -47.86 48.03
CA ALA A 85 -14.48 -48.63 47.99
C ALA A 85 -14.63 -49.91 47.15
N THR A 86 -13.69 -50.13 46.24
CA THR A 86 -13.68 -51.24 45.27
C THR A 86 -13.67 -52.64 45.89
N SER A 87 -13.47 -52.73 47.21
CA SER A 87 -13.37 -53.99 47.97
C SER A 87 -14.69 -54.77 48.09
N SER A 88 -15.84 -54.12 47.91
CA SER A 88 -17.16 -54.77 48.00
C SER A 88 -17.79 -55.13 46.66
N MET A 89 -17.13 -54.80 45.54
CA MET A 89 -17.68 -55.01 44.19
C MET A 89 -17.38 -56.42 43.67
N SER A 90 -18.34 -56.99 42.95
CA SER A 90 -18.11 -58.21 42.18
C SER A 90 -17.18 -57.94 40.98
N ARG A 91 -16.57 -59.00 40.44
CA ARG A 91 -15.64 -58.87 39.28
C ARG A 91 -16.29 -58.17 38.08
N THR A 92 -17.53 -58.52 37.76
CA THR A 92 -18.25 -57.93 36.61
C THR A 92 -18.58 -56.45 36.84
N GLU A 93 -18.87 -56.06 38.08
CA GLU A 93 -19.08 -54.65 38.43
C GLU A 93 -17.78 -53.84 38.33
N LEU A 94 -16.65 -54.43 38.74
CA LEU A 94 -15.33 -53.82 38.58
C LEU A 94 -14.96 -53.62 37.10
N GLU A 95 -15.24 -54.60 36.24
CA GLU A 95 -14.99 -54.49 34.80
C GLU A 95 -15.84 -53.35 34.19
N HIS A 96 -17.13 -53.28 34.52
CA HIS A 96 -18.00 -52.19 34.06
C HIS A 96 -17.59 -50.81 34.61
N HIS A 97 -17.20 -50.73 35.88
CA HIS A 97 -16.73 -49.48 36.49
C HIS A 97 -15.42 -49.00 35.85
N ALA A 98 -14.50 -49.92 35.57
CA ALA A 98 -13.26 -49.61 34.84
C ALA A 98 -13.54 -49.11 33.42
N GLU A 99 -14.48 -49.73 32.70
CA GLU A 99 -14.90 -49.25 31.38
C GLU A 99 -15.51 -47.84 31.46
N ALA A 100 -16.42 -47.59 32.41
CA ALA A 100 -17.03 -46.28 32.62
C ALA A 100 -15.99 -45.20 32.97
N LEU A 101 -15.02 -45.51 33.83
CA LEU A 101 -13.90 -44.62 34.15
C LEU A 101 -13.01 -44.36 32.92
N SER A 102 -12.74 -45.38 32.10
CA SER A 102 -11.94 -45.20 30.90
C SER A 102 -12.61 -44.25 29.89
N GLN A 103 -13.94 -44.36 29.76
CA GLN A 103 -14.73 -43.47 28.90
C GLN A 103 -14.77 -42.04 29.46
N SER A 104 -14.97 -41.88 30.77
CA SER A 104 -14.99 -40.54 31.39
C SER A 104 -13.63 -39.85 31.31
N LEU A 105 -12.52 -40.60 31.46
CA LEU A 105 -11.16 -40.11 31.25
C LEU A 105 -10.93 -39.72 29.79
N ALA A 106 -11.40 -40.53 28.84
CA ALA A 106 -11.31 -40.18 27.42
C ALA A 106 -12.07 -38.87 27.10
N LEU A 107 -13.24 -38.64 27.71
CA LEU A 107 -13.99 -37.39 27.58
C LEU A 107 -13.26 -36.21 28.24
N SER A 108 -12.74 -36.36 29.46
CA SER A 108 -12.00 -35.28 30.13
C SER A 108 -10.75 -34.88 29.35
N ARG A 109 -10.04 -35.84 28.75
CA ARG A 109 -8.92 -35.56 27.86
C ARG A 109 -9.33 -34.74 26.63
N LYS A 110 -10.49 -35.03 26.02
CA LYS A 110 -11.03 -34.23 24.90
C LYS A 110 -11.35 -32.80 25.34
N HIS A 111 -11.93 -32.63 26.53
CA HIS A 111 -12.19 -31.29 27.11
C HIS A 111 -10.90 -30.51 27.32
N LEU A 112 -9.86 -31.13 27.89
CA LEU A 112 -8.57 -30.47 28.10
C LEU A 112 -7.94 -30.02 26.77
N LEU A 113 -7.90 -30.90 25.77
CA LEU A 113 -7.38 -30.55 24.45
C LEU A 113 -8.15 -29.39 23.82
N SER A 114 -9.48 -29.40 23.90
CA SER A 114 -10.29 -28.31 23.39
C SER A 114 -10.06 -27.00 24.14
N GLN A 115 -9.89 -27.04 25.46
CA GLN A 115 -9.58 -25.85 26.26
C GLN A 115 -8.19 -25.31 25.92
N ASP A 116 -7.20 -26.18 25.73
CA ASP A 116 -5.85 -25.78 25.32
C ASP A 116 -5.87 -25.07 23.96
N GLU A 117 -6.60 -25.60 22.98
CA GLU A 117 -6.78 -24.96 21.67
C GLU A 117 -7.42 -23.56 21.80
N ILE A 118 -8.47 -23.43 22.61
CA ILE A 118 -9.14 -22.15 22.88
C ILE A 118 -8.16 -21.17 23.55
N ASN A 119 -7.40 -21.62 24.55
CA ASN A 119 -6.42 -20.79 25.26
C ASN A 119 -5.31 -20.30 24.32
N VAL A 120 -4.81 -21.17 23.42
CA VAL A 120 -3.82 -20.79 22.41
C VAL A 120 -4.40 -19.74 21.46
N SER A 121 -5.66 -19.91 21.02
CA SER A 121 -6.32 -18.92 20.16
C SER A 121 -6.46 -17.55 20.85
N TYR A 122 -6.80 -17.53 22.14
CA TYR A 122 -6.90 -16.31 22.93
C TYR A 122 -5.55 -15.64 23.13
N ALA A 123 -4.51 -16.40 23.44
CA ALA A 123 -3.16 -15.87 23.54
C ALA A 123 -2.70 -15.23 22.22
N ALA A 124 -2.98 -15.87 21.08
CA ALA A 124 -2.67 -15.32 19.76
C ALA A 124 -3.42 -14.01 19.47
N GLN A 125 -4.72 -13.95 19.79
CA GLN A 125 -5.52 -12.72 19.64
C GLN A 125 -4.98 -11.56 20.49
N LEU A 126 -4.58 -11.82 21.73
CA LEU A 126 -4.00 -10.80 22.61
C LEU A 126 -2.68 -10.25 22.08
N VAL A 127 -1.80 -11.11 21.56
CA VAL A 127 -0.53 -10.67 20.94
C VAL A 127 -0.82 -9.79 19.72
N LEU A 128 -1.76 -10.20 18.86
CA LEU A 128 -2.13 -9.43 17.67
C LEU A 128 -2.70 -8.05 18.04
N GLN A 129 -3.58 -7.99 19.04
CA GLN A 129 -4.13 -6.73 19.55
C GLN A 129 -3.05 -5.83 20.11
N ASN A 130 -2.07 -6.38 20.84
CA ASN A 130 -0.97 -5.62 21.39
C ASN A 130 -0.06 -5.03 20.30
N VAL A 131 0.28 -5.83 19.28
CA VAL A 131 1.06 -5.35 18.12
C VAL A 131 0.31 -4.24 17.38
N TYR A 132 -0.99 -4.42 17.15
CA TYR A 132 -1.83 -3.40 16.50
C TYR A 132 -1.91 -2.10 17.31
N LEU A 133 -2.07 -2.21 18.63
CA LEU A 133 -2.01 -1.06 19.54
C LEU A 133 -0.66 -0.35 19.46
N GLY A 134 0.45 -1.10 19.42
CA GLY A 134 1.78 -0.57 19.19
C GLY A 134 1.86 0.30 17.93
N HIS A 135 1.42 -0.22 16.80
CA HIS A 135 1.39 0.53 15.53
C HIS A 135 0.53 1.79 15.60
N ILE A 136 -0.64 1.73 16.24
CA ILE A 136 -1.47 2.93 16.43
C ILE A 136 -0.75 3.96 17.30
N THR A 137 -0.14 3.53 18.41
CA THR A 137 0.58 4.44 19.30
C THR A 137 1.75 5.11 18.60
N GLU A 138 2.52 4.37 17.79
CA GLU A 138 3.61 4.93 16.97
C GLU A 138 3.08 5.92 15.93
N ALA A 139 2.00 5.58 15.23
CA ALA A 139 1.39 6.46 14.23
C ALA A 139 0.83 7.76 14.87
N LEU A 140 0.21 7.65 16.05
CA LEU A 140 -0.27 8.80 16.81
C LEU A 140 0.89 9.64 17.33
N TYR A 141 1.90 9.01 17.93
CA TYR A 141 3.11 9.68 18.39
C TYR A 141 3.81 10.44 17.26
N GLY A 142 3.92 9.84 16.07
CA GLY A 142 4.46 10.50 14.89
C GLY A 142 3.64 11.74 14.49
N LYS A 143 2.30 11.68 14.54
CA LYS A 143 1.44 12.82 14.21
C LYS A 143 1.49 13.93 15.26
N GLU A 144 1.45 13.57 16.53
CA GLU A 144 1.54 14.52 17.64
C GLU A 144 2.90 15.24 17.64
N ASN A 145 3.98 14.52 17.36
CA ASN A 145 5.31 15.13 17.34
C ASN A 145 5.64 15.85 16.02
N LYS A 146 5.01 15.52 14.89
CA LYS A 146 5.20 16.31 13.65
C LYS A 146 4.74 17.76 13.81
N GLU A 147 3.65 18.01 14.54
CA GLU A 147 3.21 19.37 14.87
C GLU A 147 4.19 20.07 15.82
N LEU A 148 4.85 19.33 16.72
CA LEU A 148 5.91 19.86 17.56
C LEU A 148 7.17 20.16 16.75
N VAL A 149 7.63 19.29 15.85
CA VAL A 149 8.84 19.52 15.05
C VAL A 149 8.68 20.69 14.09
N ALA A 150 7.52 20.86 13.45
CA ALA A 150 7.27 22.01 12.56
C ALA A 150 7.22 23.36 13.30
N ARG A 151 7.04 23.36 14.63
CA ARG A 151 6.94 24.57 15.47
C ARG A 151 8.02 24.68 16.54
N SER A 152 8.87 23.67 16.68
CA SER A 152 9.86 23.62 17.73
C SER A 152 11.19 24.09 17.17
N PHE A 153 11.53 25.34 17.50
CA PHE A 153 12.91 25.85 17.53
C PHE A 153 13.86 25.00 18.41
N PHE A 154 13.38 23.90 18.99
CA PHE A 154 14.14 23.02 19.87
C PHE A 154 13.97 21.56 19.42
N PRO A 155 14.99 20.93 18.80
CA PRO A 155 14.97 19.49 18.61
C PRO A 155 14.81 18.82 19.98
N LYS A 156 13.76 17.99 20.13
CA LYS A 156 13.36 17.23 21.36
C LYS A 156 12.51 17.96 22.42
N GLY A 157 11.92 19.12 22.13
CA GLY A 157 10.81 19.67 22.93
C GLY A 157 11.11 20.07 24.39
N HIS A 158 12.37 20.02 24.81
CA HIS A 158 12.80 20.58 26.10
C HIS A 158 13.35 21.98 25.86
N GLY A 159 12.82 22.97 26.58
CA GLY A 159 13.38 24.32 26.61
C GLY A 159 14.81 24.24 27.15
N ARG A 160 15.79 24.24 26.24
CA ARG A 160 17.20 24.34 26.61
C ARG A 160 17.52 25.82 26.71
N LEU A 161 18.02 26.23 27.87
CA LEU A 161 18.88 27.42 27.96
C LEU A 161 20.17 27.08 27.23
N LEU A 162 20.15 27.24 25.91
CA LEU A 162 21.32 27.02 25.06
C LEU A 162 22.30 28.16 25.30
N THR A 163 23.37 27.85 26.01
CA THR A 163 24.56 28.69 26.07
C THR A 163 25.20 28.77 24.68
N ASP A 164 25.66 29.96 24.30
CA ASP A 164 25.97 30.36 22.91
C ASP A 164 26.76 29.35 22.07
N ALA A 165 27.75 28.64 22.64
CA ALA A 165 28.60 27.72 21.88
C ALA A 165 27.88 26.45 21.39
N GLN A 166 26.94 25.91 22.18
CA GLN A 166 26.18 24.71 21.78
C GLN A 166 25.11 25.04 20.75
N PHE A 167 24.57 26.27 20.79
CA PHE A 167 23.63 26.76 19.80
C PHE A 167 24.30 26.94 18.44
N VAL A 168 25.47 27.59 18.40
CA VAL A 168 26.23 27.79 17.17
C VAL A 168 26.57 26.45 16.50
N ALA A 169 27.05 25.46 17.26
CA ALA A 169 27.36 24.13 16.72
C ALA A 169 26.13 23.39 16.16
N LEU A 170 24.95 23.54 16.80
CA LEU A 170 23.71 22.94 16.29
C LEU A 170 23.21 23.66 15.04
N LEU A 171 23.30 24.99 14.99
CA LEU A 171 22.90 25.79 13.84
C LEU A 171 23.78 25.46 12.62
N GLU A 172 25.09 25.30 12.83
CA GLU A 172 26.06 24.90 11.79
C GLU A 172 25.77 23.49 11.26
N ALA A 173 25.40 22.55 12.15
CA ALA A 173 25.02 21.21 11.73
C ALA A 173 23.71 21.21 10.91
N GLU A 174 22.70 21.98 11.33
CA GLU A 174 21.44 22.10 10.59
C GLU A 174 21.63 22.82 9.24
N SER A 175 22.49 23.84 9.17
CA SER A 175 22.83 24.47 7.88
C SER A 175 23.58 23.51 6.96
N ALA A 176 24.52 22.72 7.48
CA ALA A 176 25.23 21.72 6.69
C ALA A 176 24.31 20.61 6.18
N GLU A 177 23.33 20.18 6.98
CA GLU A 177 22.32 19.21 6.56
C GLU A 177 21.42 19.78 5.45
N LYS A 178 20.97 21.04 5.59
CA LYS A 178 20.20 21.72 4.52
C LYS A 178 21.00 21.88 3.24
N GLU A 179 22.27 22.27 3.33
CA GLU A 179 23.17 22.38 2.17
C GLU A 179 23.38 21.00 1.50
N ALA A 180 23.52 19.93 2.30
CA ALA A 180 23.64 18.57 1.77
C ALA A 180 22.34 18.12 1.06
N GLU A 181 21.18 18.38 1.65
CA GLU A 181 19.89 18.09 1.01
C GLU A 181 19.68 18.88 -0.29
N GLU A 182 20.04 20.17 -0.31
CA GLU A 182 19.95 21.00 -1.51
C GLU A 182 20.91 20.52 -2.60
N ALA A 183 22.14 20.14 -2.21
CA ALA A 183 23.11 19.54 -3.12
C ALA A 183 22.58 18.22 -3.70
N ASP A 184 21.98 17.34 -2.89
CA ASP A 184 21.41 16.08 -3.35
C ASP A 184 20.19 16.30 -4.25
N LYS A 185 19.32 17.26 -3.95
CA LYS A 185 18.21 17.67 -4.84
C LYS A 185 18.75 18.17 -6.18
N ALA A 186 19.79 19.01 -6.17
CA ALA A 186 20.43 19.49 -7.41
C ALA A 186 21.08 18.35 -8.22
N ARG A 187 21.69 17.37 -7.54
CA ARG A 187 22.24 16.16 -8.19
C ARG A 187 21.14 15.30 -8.80
N ARG A 188 19.99 15.15 -8.14
CA ARG A 188 18.84 14.41 -8.68
C ARG A 188 18.24 15.09 -9.92
N VAL A 189 18.06 16.41 -9.86
CA VAL A 189 17.53 17.20 -11.00
C VAL A 189 18.49 17.10 -12.20
N SER A 190 19.79 17.31 -12.00
CA SER A 190 20.76 17.21 -13.09
C SER A 190 20.84 15.79 -13.69
N LYS A 191 20.77 14.73 -12.86
CA LYS A 191 20.70 13.32 -13.34
C LYS A 191 19.43 13.08 -14.17
N HIS A 192 18.29 13.63 -13.76
CA HIS A 192 17.04 13.53 -14.49
C HIS A 192 17.09 14.27 -15.85
N GLU A 193 17.63 15.49 -15.88
CA GLU A 193 17.81 16.27 -17.10
C GLU A 193 18.75 15.56 -18.10
N GLN A 194 19.85 14.99 -17.61
CA GLN A 194 20.77 14.19 -18.43
C GLN A 194 20.07 12.95 -19.02
N ARG A 195 19.30 12.21 -18.22
CA ARG A 195 18.52 11.06 -18.69
C ARG A 195 17.49 11.47 -19.75
N LYS A 196 16.83 12.61 -19.57
CA LYS A 196 15.87 13.15 -20.54
C LYS A 196 16.56 13.53 -21.86
N ALA A 197 17.72 14.18 -21.79
CA ALA A 197 18.51 14.53 -22.97
C ALA A 197 18.99 13.28 -23.73
N GLN A 198 19.46 12.25 -23.02
CA GLN A 198 19.86 10.97 -23.62
C GLN A 198 18.70 10.25 -24.31
N LYS A 199 17.51 10.23 -23.70
CA LYS A 199 16.30 9.65 -24.33
C LYS A 199 15.94 10.37 -25.62
N LEU A 200 16.02 11.70 -25.64
CA LEU A 200 15.75 12.50 -26.84
C LEU A 200 16.77 12.25 -27.95
N ALA A 201 18.07 12.19 -27.62
CA ALA A 201 19.12 11.87 -28.58
C ALA A 201 18.94 10.46 -29.18
N ASN A 202 18.62 9.46 -28.35
CA ASN A 202 18.33 8.10 -28.82
C ASN A 202 17.11 8.04 -29.74
N GLU A 203 16.05 8.78 -29.42
CA GLU A 203 14.84 8.82 -30.27
C GLU A 203 15.13 9.50 -31.63
N GLN A 204 15.97 10.54 -31.67
CA GLN A 204 16.38 11.17 -32.92
C GLN A 204 17.17 10.20 -33.81
N LEU A 205 18.17 9.51 -33.25
CA LEU A 205 18.94 8.49 -33.97
C LEU A 205 18.04 7.36 -34.48
N TRP A 206 17.07 6.91 -33.67
CA TRP A 206 16.09 5.91 -34.08
C TRP A 206 15.23 6.36 -35.25
N GLN A 207 14.79 7.62 -35.25
CA GLN A 207 14.01 8.20 -36.35
C GLN A 207 14.83 8.29 -37.64
N GLU A 208 16.08 8.74 -37.57
CA GLU A 208 16.98 8.80 -38.73
C GLU A 208 17.21 7.41 -39.31
N TRP A 209 17.45 6.42 -38.46
CA TRP A 209 17.65 5.05 -38.91
C TRP A 209 16.39 4.44 -39.55
N CYS A 210 15.21 4.73 -38.99
CA CYS A 210 13.94 4.32 -39.61
C CYS A 210 13.75 4.95 -41.00
N LYS A 211 14.13 6.21 -41.20
CA LYS A 211 14.07 6.89 -42.50
C LYS A 211 15.04 6.26 -43.50
N GLN A 212 16.27 5.96 -43.09
CA GLN A 212 17.25 5.26 -43.93
C GLN A 212 16.73 3.88 -44.35
N HIS A 213 16.17 3.11 -43.42
CA HIS A 213 15.60 1.81 -43.74
C HIS A 213 14.42 1.90 -44.73
N GLN A 214 13.54 2.89 -44.58
CA GLN A 214 12.47 3.13 -45.55
C GLN A 214 13.01 3.44 -46.94
N HIS A 215 14.05 4.27 -47.03
CA HIS A 215 14.73 4.56 -48.29
C HIS A 215 15.32 3.28 -48.92
N ASP A 216 16.02 2.46 -48.14
CA ASP A 216 16.61 1.20 -48.59
C ASP A 216 15.55 0.21 -49.08
N LEU A 217 14.40 0.14 -48.40
CA LEU A 217 13.26 -0.68 -48.84
C LEU A 217 12.70 -0.20 -50.18
N ASP A 218 12.59 1.10 -50.38
CA ASP A 218 12.06 1.67 -51.63
C ASP A 218 13.04 1.53 -52.80
N VAL A 219 14.34 1.61 -52.55
CA VAL A 219 15.38 1.28 -53.55
C VAL A 219 15.31 -0.21 -53.89
N TRP A 220 15.30 -1.08 -52.88
CA TRP A 220 15.22 -2.53 -53.08
C TRP A 220 13.96 -2.94 -53.85
N LYS A 221 12.79 -2.38 -53.53
CA LYS A 221 11.54 -2.65 -54.27
C LYS A 221 11.63 -2.25 -55.74
N ARG A 222 12.32 -1.14 -56.05
CA ARG A 222 12.54 -0.69 -57.44
C ARG A 222 13.47 -1.66 -58.18
N GLU A 223 14.61 -1.99 -57.59
CA GLU A 223 15.56 -2.96 -58.15
C GLU A 223 14.93 -4.35 -58.34
N TYR A 224 14.13 -4.80 -57.37
CA TYR A 224 13.42 -6.09 -57.44
C TYR A 224 12.43 -6.13 -58.60
N LYS A 225 11.68 -5.04 -58.84
CA LYS A 225 10.75 -4.95 -59.97
C LYS A 225 11.50 -4.99 -61.30
N GLN A 226 12.55 -4.20 -61.45
CA GLN A 226 13.39 -4.17 -62.66
C GLN A 226 14.02 -5.54 -62.94
N ALA A 227 14.66 -6.17 -61.95
CA ALA A 227 15.28 -7.48 -62.11
C ALA A 227 14.26 -8.59 -62.47
N ARG A 228 13.01 -8.45 -62.01
CA ARG A 228 11.92 -9.37 -62.36
C ARG A 228 11.45 -9.17 -63.79
N GLU A 229 11.41 -7.93 -64.29
CA GLU A 229 11.13 -7.61 -65.70
C GLU A 229 12.23 -8.13 -66.63
N ASP A 230 13.49 -8.07 -66.19
CA ASP A 230 14.67 -8.55 -66.92
C ASP A 230 14.85 -10.09 -66.89
N GLY A 231 13.96 -10.83 -66.21
CA GLY A 231 14.01 -12.29 -66.13
C GLY A 231 15.15 -12.86 -65.27
N VAL A 232 15.75 -12.04 -64.39
CA VAL A 232 16.81 -12.47 -63.48
C VAL A 232 16.27 -13.47 -62.47
N LEU A 233 16.98 -14.59 -62.27
CA LEU A 233 16.62 -15.58 -61.25
C LEU A 233 16.59 -14.94 -59.85
N VAL A 234 15.51 -15.18 -59.09
CA VAL A 234 15.26 -14.59 -57.76
C VAL A 234 16.44 -14.75 -56.79
N LYS A 235 17.20 -15.85 -56.89
CA LYS A 235 18.39 -16.12 -56.06
C LYS A 235 19.55 -15.15 -56.28
N ASN A 236 19.58 -14.46 -57.42
CA ASN A 236 20.62 -13.49 -57.77
C ASN A 236 20.23 -12.05 -57.43
N ILE A 237 19.00 -11.82 -56.94
CA ILE A 237 18.54 -10.49 -56.51
C ILE A 237 19.06 -10.23 -55.09
N ARG A 238 19.43 -8.97 -54.80
CA ARG A 238 19.86 -8.55 -53.45
C ARG A 238 18.81 -8.97 -52.40
N LYS A 239 19.26 -9.41 -51.23
CA LYS A 239 18.36 -9.81 -50.13
C LYS A 239 17.54 -8.62 -49.64
N HIS A 240 16.32 -8.90 -49.18
CA HIS A 240 15.45 -7.90 -48.56
C HIS A 240 16.14 -7.25 -47.35
N PRO A 241 16.15 -5.90 -47.23
CA PRO A 241 16.70 -5.21 -46.07
C PRO A 241 16.07 -5.70 -44.75
N ALA A 242 16.89 -6.04 -43.76
CA ALA A 242 16.38 -6.45 -42.45
C ALA A 242 15.79 -5.24 -41.70
N ARG A 243 14.69 -5.45 -40.96
CA ARG A 243 14.06 -4.39 -40.16
C ARG A 243 14.99 -4.01 -39.00
N PRO A 244 15.31 -2.72 -38.80
CA PRO A 244 16.14 -2.29 -37.68
C PRO A 244 15.44 -2.64 -36.36
N LYS A 245 16.21 -3.08 -35.37
CA LYS A 245 15.74 -3.29 -34.00
C LYS A 245 16.31 -2.20 -33.11
N ARG A 246 15.56 -1.76 -32.11
CA ARG A 246 16.03 -0.77 -31.13
C ARG A 246 17.25 -1.25 -30.33
N SER A 247 17.43 -2.56 -30.18
CA SER A 247 18.60 -3.16 -29.53
C SER A 247 19.90 -2.96 -30.29
N ASP A 248 19.82 -2.69 -31.60
CA ASP A 248 20.99 -2.64 -32.48
C ASP A 248 21.53 -1.20 -32.59
N LEU A 249 20.92 -0.25 -31.87
CA LEU A 249 21.38 1.13 -31.79
C LEU A 249 22.76 1.16 -31.11
N PRO A 250 23.73 1.93 -31.63
CA PRO A 250 25.00 2.12 -30.96
C PRO A 250 24.72 2.64 -29.54
N PRO A 251 25.30 2.00 -28.50
CA PRO A 251 25.14 2.51 -27.15
C PRO A 251 25.74 3.91 -27.08
N LEU A 252 24.93 4.90 -26.71
CA LEU A 252 25.44 6.20 -26.31
C LEU A 252 26.32 6.02 -25.06
N PRO A 253 27.35 6.87 -24.85
CA PRO A 253 28.20 6.78 -23.68
C PRO A 253 27.34 6.84 -22.41
N THR A 254 27.31 5.72 -21.69
CA THR A 254 26.64 5.56 -20.41
C THR A 254 27.36 6.45 -19.41
N ILE A 255 26.66 7.43 -18.84
CA ILE A 255 27.08 8.08 -17.61
C ILE A 255 26.79 7.06 -16.52
N ASP A 256 27.83 6.58 -15.84
CA ASP A 256 27.79 5.49 -14.85
C ASP A 256 26.49 5.53 -14.04
N SER A 257 25.60 4.63 -14.41
CA SER A 257 24.33 4.44 -13.74
C SER A 257 24.59 3.46 -12.62
N ASP A 258 25.08 3.95 -11.50
CA ASP A 258 24.92 3.23 -10.24
C ASP A 258 23.41 2.95 -10.08
N GLU A 259 23.10 1.64 -10.06
CA GLU A 259 21.78 1.05 -9.93
C GLU A 259 21.18 1.39 -8.56
N ASP A 260 20.64 2.59 -8.40
CA ASP A 260 19.58 2.83 -7.43
C ASP A 260 18.25 2.71 -8.15
N THR A 261 17.79 1.47 -8.27
CA THR A 261 16.40 1.13 -8.56
C THR A 261 15.59 1.44 -7.31
N ALA A 262 15.33 2.73 -7.06
CA ALA A 262 14.31 3.15 -6.11
C ALA A 262 12.97 3.14 -6.86
N GLU A 263 12.16 2.14 -6.54
CA GLU A 263 10.76 1.99 -6.92
C GLU A 263 10.00 3.31 -6.67
N GLU A 264 9.77 4.09 -7.73
CA GLU A 264 8.74 5.12 -7.75
C GLU A 264 7.42 4.45 -8.18
N GLU A 265 6.79 3.75 -7.23
CA GLU A 265 5.35 3.43 -7.33
C GLU A 265 4.55 4.41 -6.45
N GLU A 266 3.68 5.15 -7.13
CA GLU A 266 2.41 5.72 -6.67
C GLU A 266 2.40 6.73 -5.52
N GLU A 267 2.43 8.03 -5.87
CA GLU A 267 1.58 9.02 -5.19
C GLU A 267 1.09 10.09 -6.20
N ASN A 268 0.23 9.66 -7.12
CA ASN A 268 -0.67 10.55 -7.86
C ASN A 268 -2.08 9.98 -7.75
N GLN A 269 -2.79 10.35 -6.69
CA GLN A 269 -4.25 10.35 -6.68
C GLN A 269 -4.73 11.70 -6.14
N ASP A 270 -5.16 12.53 -7.09
CA ASP A 270 -6.06 13.67 -6.90
C ASP A 270 -7.43 13.22 -6.33
#